data_AF-A0A9E3TXP8-F1
#
_entry.id   AF-A0A9E3TXP8-F1
#
_cell.length_a   1.000
_cell.length_b   1.000
_cell.length_c   1.000
_cell.angle_alpha   90.00
_cell.angle_beta   90.00
_cell.angle_gamma   90.00
#
_symmetry.space_group_name_H-M   'P 1'
#
loop_
_entity.id
_entity.type
_entity.pdbx_description
1 polymer ?
#
loop_
_entity_poly.entity_id
_entity_poly.type
_entity_poly.pdbx_seq_one_letter_code
_entity_poly.pdbx_strand_id
1 'polypeptide(L)'
;MGGLDSEVSDATTDVLVEAAEFDPLAIRAAARRLKLHSPSSYRFERGVDSEHVDWASRRCCELILDLAGGELASGVVDVGVRRKPHAPITLRLSQLPRVLGIDVPAAAVEKILIALGAAKQAADAAQITVQPPSWRRDLEREIDLVEEVARIHGYEKIPEDVGVRMAASHRRDEDRRDDCIRHVLTAAGFDEALTASVVSQAWTTQLSPWSDGDALATNTPLLRGADRLRKSLMPSLLEARQINQSLGNADVELFELAKIYLPRGGDLPEERWMLGLCSDRGLTRVKGVLESLAAALRVGRPLAAQPAHVPLLERGASCTLSLGDVVCGVVGELTKEGLKQFGLRSPTTVAELWIDLVGKSANFVPQHRALSPFPAIEQ
;
A
#
# COMPACT_ATOMS: atom_id res chain seq x y z
N MET A 1 26.15 15.89 -13.85
CA MET A 1 26.82 17.10 -13.34
C MET A 1 28.21 17.09 -13.93
N GLY A 2 28.69 18.23 -14.43
CA GLY A 2 30.06 18.33 -14.96
C GLY A 2 31.11 18.08 -13.87
N GLY A 3 32.32 17.69 -14.28
CA GLY A 3 33.46 17.62 -13.38
C GLY A 3 34.09 19.00 -13.18
N LEU A 4 34.78 19.19 -12.05
CA LEU A 4 35.47 20.44 -11.73
C LEU A 4 36.57 20.78 -12.75
N ASP A 5 37.31 19.77 -13.22
CA ASP A 5 38.47 19.96 -14.10
C ASP A 5 38.12 20.52 -15.49
N SER A 6 36.85 20.45 -15.89
CA SER A 6 36.36 20.90 -17.19
C SER A 6 35.28 21.98 -17.07
N GLU A 7 35.12 22.59 -15.90
CA GLU A 7 34.14 23.65 -15.67
C GLU A 7 34.60 24.95 -16.36
N VAL A 8 33.64 25.68 -16.94
CA VAL A 8 33.91 27.02 -17.52
C VAL A 8 34.19 28.00 -16.38
N SER A 9 35.24 28.80 -16.52
CA SER A 9 35.64 29.83 -15.55
C SER A 9 35.85 31.18 -16.25
N ASP A 10 36.13 32.23 -15.47
CA ASP A 10 36.43 33.57 -16.02
C ASP A 10 37.66 33.59 -16.94
N ALA A 11 38.53 32.58 -16.87
CA ALA A 11 39.71 32.44 -17.72
C ALA A 11 39.45 31.62 -19.01
N THR A 12 38.27 31.05 -19.17
CA THR A 12 37.97 30.17 -20.31
C THR A 12 37.81 30.97 -21.60
N THR A 13 38.64 30.66 -22.59
CA THR A 13 38.60 31.25 -23.94
C THR A 13 38.01 30.32 -25.00
N ASP A 14 38.17 29.02 -24.79
CA ASP A 14 37.78 27.97 -25.73
C ASP A 14 36.76 27.05 -25.06
N VAL A 15 35.60 26.86 -25.70
CA VAL A 15 34.48 26.09 -25.15
C VAL A 15 34.09 24.96 -26.10
N LEU A 16 33.93 23.76 -25.55
CA LEU A 16 33.27 22.64 -26.23
C LEU A 16 31.82 22.55 -25.75
N VAL A 17 30.86 22.67 -26.67
CA VAL A 17 29.43 22.55 -26.36
C VAL A 17 28.98 21.10 -26.49
N GLU A 18 28.64 20.47 -25.37
CA GLU A 18 28.01 19.15 -25.34
C GLU A 18 26.49 19.27 -25.45
N ALA A 19 25.90 18.60 -26.45
CA ALA A 19 24.47 18.30 -26.49
C ALA A 19 24.31 16.80 -26.70
N ALA A 20 23.66 16.13 -25.76
CA ALA A 20 23.60 14.68 -25.71
C ALA A 20 22.20 14.18 -25.35
N GLU A 21 21.95 12.92 -25.69
CA GLU A 21 20.88 12.13 -25.12
C GLU A 21 21.51 11.02 -24.29
N PHE A 22 21.09 10.91 -23.02
CA PHE A 22 21.53 9.85 -22.12
C PHE A 22 20.40 8.86 -21.86
N ASP A 23 20.75 7.62 -21.50
CA ASP A 23 19.78 6.63 -21.03
C ASP A 23 19.04 7.13 -19.78
N PRO A 24 17.69 7.28 -19.83
CA PRO A 24 16.93 7.84 -18.72
C PRO A 24 17.07 7.07 -17.41
N LEU A 25 17.21 5.74 -17.47
CA LEU A 25 17.34 4.89 -16.28
C LEU A 25 18.71 5.06 -15.62
N ALA A 26 19.78 5.12 -16.42
CA ALA A 26 21.13 5.38 -15.95
C ALA A 26 21.22 6.74 -15.26
N ILE A 27 20.65 7.80 -15.85
CA ILE A 27 20.61 9.13 -15.24
C ILE A 27 19.82 9.10 -13.94
N ARG A 28 18.64 8.49 -13.92
CA ARG A 28 17.80 8.36 -12.72
C ARG A 28 18.52 7.65 -11.59
N ALA A 29 19.18 6.54 -11.90
CA ALA A 29 19.93 5.75 -10.92
C ALA A 29 21.11 6.55 -10.35
N ALA A 30 21.88 7.21 -11.21
CA ALA A 30 23.02 8.03 -10.81
C ALA A 30 22.60 9.24 -9.95
N ALA A 31 21.59 10.01 -10.40
CA ALA A 31 21.11 11.19 -9.68
C ALA A 31 20.59 10.84 -8.28
N ARG A 32 19.80 9.78 -8.15
CA ARG A 32 19.29 9.31 -6.84
C ARG A 32 20.39 8.80 -5.93
N ARG A 33 21.30 7.97 -6.45
CA ARG A 33 22.39 7.38 -5.67
C ARG A 33 23.33 8.44 -5.12
N LEU A 34 23.65 9.45 -5.94
CA LEU A 34 24.56 10.54 -5.59
C LEU A 34 23.85 11.72 -4.91
N LYS A 35 22.52 11.70 -4.83
CA LYS A 35 21.69 12.83 -4.36
C LYS A 35 21.95 14.13 -5.14
N LEU A 36 22.27 14.01 -6.44
CA LEU A 36 22.56 15.12 -7.34
C LEU A 36 21.41 15.34 -8.32
N HIS A 37 20.33 15.92 -7.81
CA HIS A 37 19.20 16.32 -8.65
C HIS A 37 19.46 17.71 -9.24
N SER A 38 19.39 17.82 -10.57
CA SER A 38 19.54 19.10 -11.28
C SER A 38 18.45 19.27 -12.35
N PRO A 39 18.25 20.50 -12.87
CA PRO A 39 17.35 20.71 -14.00
C PRO A 39 17.73 19.88 -15.25
N SER A 40 19.01 19.56 -15.41
CA SER A 40 19.51 18.69 -16.48
C SER A 40 19.13 17.23 -16.24
N SER A 41 19.44 16.67 -15.05
CA SER A 41 19.08 15.28 -14.74
C SER A 41 17.56 15.07 -14.81
N TYR A 42 16.78 16.05 -14.34
CA TYR A 42 15.31 16.03 -14.42
C TYR A 42 14.78 15.85 -15.85
N ARG A 43 15.41 16.51 -16.83
CA ARG A 43 15.03 16.41 -18.26
C ARG A 43 15.46 15.07 -18.84
N PHE A 44 16.70 14.64 -18.61
CA PHE A 44 17.19 13.37 -19.12
C PHE A 44 16.46 12.14 -18.55
N GLU A 45 16.02 12.18 -17.29
CA GLU A 45 15.18 11.12 -16.69
C GLU A 45 13.83 10.93 -17.41
N ARG A 46 13.38 11.92 -18.20
CA ARG A 46 12.12 11.87 -18.98
C ARG A 46 12.36 11.67 -20.47
N GLY A 47 13.62 11.59 -20.89
CA GLY A 47 14.02 11.62 -22.29
C GLY A 47 13.99 13.04 -22.86
N VAL A 48 14.95 13.32 -23.73
CA VAL A 48 15.04 14.55 -24.53
C VAL A 48 14.74 14.22 -25.98
N ASP A 49 14.32 15.19 -26.80
CA ASP A 49 14.09 14.91 -28.22
C ASP A 49 15.43 14.64 -28.94
N SER A 50 15.56 13.44 -29.51
CA SER A 50 16.79 13.02 -30.21
C SER A 50 17.00 13.75 -31.52
N GLU A 51 15.93 14.19 -32.18
CA GLU A 51 16.02 14.84 -33.49
C GLU A 51 16.49 16.29 -33.40
N HIS A 52 16.35 16.91 -32.22
CA HIS A 52 16.67 18.33 -32.00
C HIS A 52 17.98 18.55 -31.22
N VAL A 53 18.78 17.50 -30.97
CA VAL A 53 20.05 17.61 -30.23
C VAL A 53 21.05 18.53 -30.95
N ASP A 54 21.28 18.33 -32.24
CA ASP A 54 22.19 19.18 -33.05
C ASP A 54 21.61 20.59 -33.25
N TRP A 55 20.29 20.72 -33.38
CA TRP A 55 19.67 22.04 -33.43
C TRP A 55 19.92 22.83 -32.14
N ALA A 56 19.77 22.17 -30.98
CA ALA A 56 19.98 22.78 -29.67
C ALA A 56 21.46 23.16 -29.44
N SER A 57 22.41 22.33 -29.89
CA SER A 57 23.85 22.65 -29.78
C SER A 57 24.20 23.88 -30.61
N ARG A 58 23.74 23.96 -31.85
CA ARG A 58 23.98 25.11 -32.74
C ARG A 58 23.34 26.38 -32.22
N ARG A 59 22.12 26.29 -31.68
CA ARG A 59 21.46 27.44 -31.05
C ARG A 59 22.22 27.93 -29.81
N CYS A 60 22.83 27.04 -29.04
CA CYS A 60 23.72 27.42 -27.94
C CYS A 60 24.97 28.16 -28.46
N CYS A 61 25.63 27.63 -29.49
CA CYS A 61 26.79 28.29 -30.12
C CYS A 61 26.45 29.68 -30.68
N GLU A 62 25.32 29.81 -31.37
CA GLU A 62 24.83 31.09 -31.90
C GLU A 62 24.67 32.12 -30.77
N LEU A 63 24.05 31.75 -29.65
CA LEU A 63 23.90 32.62 -28.49
C LEU A 63 25.23 33.00 -27.85
N ILE A 64 26.21 32.09 -27.82
CA ILE A 64 27.55 32.40 -27.32
C ILE A 64 28.23 33.44 -28.22
N LEU A 65 28.17 33.27 -29.54
CA LEU A 65 28.74 34.22 -30.49
C LEU A 65 28.09 35.61 -30.38
N ASP A 66 26.76 35.66 -30.28
CA ASP A 66 26.01 36.91 -30.20
C ASP A 66 26.31 37.69 -28.90
N LEU A 67 26.51 36.98 -27.78
CA LEU A 67 26.61 37.58 -26.46
C LEU A 67 28.04 37.76 -25.96
N ALA A 68 28.94 36.84 -26.30
CA ALA A 68 30.32 36.80 -25.83
C ALA A 68 31.35 36.97 -26.96
N GLY A 69 30.94 36.89 -28.22
CA GLY A 69 31.83 36.91 -29.38
C GLY A 69 32.57 35.58 -29.58
N GLY A 70 33.70 35.65 -30.28
CA GLY A 70 34.52 34.47 -30.62
C GLY A 70 34.30 33.97 -32.05
N GLU A 71 34.83 32.79 -32.34
CA GLU A 71 34.78 32.16 -33.66
C GLU A 71 34.24 30.73 -33.54
N LEU A 72 33.31 30.36 -34.42
CA LEU A 72 32.77 29.00 -34.46
C LEU A 72 33.71 28.10 -35.27
N ALA A 73 34.24 27.08 -34.63
CA ALA A 73 34.99 26.03 -35.30
C ALA A 73 34.13 25.31 -36.34
N SER A 74 34.73 24.92 -37.47
CA SER A 74 34.02 24.25 -38.55
C SER A 74 33.69 22.79 -38.21
N GLY A 75 32.43 22.40 -38.43
CA GLY A 75 31.97 21.02 -38.32
C GLY A 75 31.28 20.69 -36.99
N VAL A 76 30.89 19.43 -36.85
CA VAL A 76 30.26 18.87 -35.64
C VAL A 76 30.72 17.42 -35.46
N VAL A 77 30.91 17.00 -34.22
CA VAL A 77 31.15 15.60 -33.87
C VAL A 77 29.81 14.99 -33.44
N ASP A 78 29.16 14.25 -34.35
CA ASP A 78 27.90 13.53 -34.10
C ASP A 78 28.21 12.03 -33.93
N VAL A 79 28.09 11.53 -32.70
CA VAL A 79 28.35 10.13 -32.35
C VAL A 79 27.12 9.54 -31.67
N GLY A 80 26.62 8.44 -32.22
CA GLY A 80 25.49 7.71 -31.65
C GLY A 80 24.62 7.06 -32.71
N VAL A 81 23.61 6.32 -32.26
CA VAL A 81 22.60 5.73 -33.15
C VAL A 81 21.36 6.60 -33.07
N ARG A 82 20.92 7.15 -34.21
CA ARG A 82 19.65 7.87 -34.27
C ARG A 82 18.50 6.91 -33.96
N ARG A 83 17.62 7.32 -33.05
CA ARG A 83 16.42 6.54 -32.73
C ARG A 83 15.56 6.44 -33.99
N LYS A 84 14.93 5.28 -34.19
CA LYS A 84 13.93 5.14 -35.25
C LYS A 84 12.73 6.03 -34.91
N PRO A 85 12.15 6.74 -35.89
CA PRO A 85 10.90 7.45 -35.68
C PRO A 85 9.83 6.51 -35.13
N HIS A 86 8.92 7.05 -34.31
CA HIS A 86 7.74 6.31 -33.87
C HIS A 86 6.98 5.79 -35.09
N ALA A 87 6.42 4.59 -34.99
CA ALA A 87 5.52 4.13 -36.05
C ALA A 87 4.28 5.03 -36.09
N PRO A 88 3.68 5.28 -37.27
CA PRO A 88 2.40 5.96 -37.36
C PRO A 88 1.35 5.26 -36.50
N ILE A 89 0.58 6.04 -35.74
CA ILE A 89 -0.47 5.55 -34.85
C ILE A 89 -1.81 5.82 -35.51
N THR A 90 -2.66 4.80 -35.53
CA THR A 90 -4.03 4.91 -36.05
C THR A 90 -5.00 5.02 -34.89
N LEU A 91 -5.80 6.08 -34.90
CA LEU A 91 -6.95 6.31 -34.03
C LEU A 91 -8.24 6.00 -34.78
N ARG A 92 -8.93 4.93 -34.39
CA ARG A 92 -10.29 4.64 -34.84
C ARG A 92 -11.25 5.54 -34.08
N LEU A 93 -12.08 6.28 -34.80
CA LEU A 93 -13.00 7.25 -34.21
C LEU A 93 -14.01 6.59 -33.27
N SER A 94 -14.33 5.31 -33.51
CA SER A 94 -15.18 4.51 -32.61
C SER A 94 -14.58 4.26 -31.22
N GLN A 95 -13.28 4.46 -31.01
CA GLN A 95 -12.67 4.36 -29.68
C GLN A 95 -13.06 5.53 -28.78
N LEU A 96 -13.34 6.70 -29.34
CA LEU A 96 -13.67 7.89 -28.55
C LEU A 96 -14.95 7.68 -27.73
N PRO A 97 -16.12 7.32 -28.32
CA PRO A 97 -17.30 7.02 -27.51
C PRO A 97 -17.13 5.76 -26.66
N ARG A 98 -16.34 4.77 -27.10
CA ARG A 98 -16.10 3.55 -26.33
C ARG A 98 -15.29 3.80 -25.05
N VAL A 99 -14.30 4.68 -25.09
CA VAL A 99 -13.37 4.95 -23.97
C VAL A 99 -13.81 6.16 -23.17
N LEU A 100 -14.18 7.26 -23.85
CA LEU A 100 -14.51 8.54 -23.23
C LEU A 100 -16.02 8.70 -22.97
N GLY A 101 -16.87 7.84 -23.55
CA GLY A 101 -18.32 8.01 -23.44
C GLY A 101 -18.89 9.19 -24.22
N ILE A 102 -18.08 9.84 -25.07
CA ILE A 102 -18.48 10.99 -25.89
C ILE A 102 -18.07 10.82 -27.34
N ASP A 103 -18.89 11.37 -28.23
CA ASP A 103 -18.55 11.53 -29.64
C ASP A 103 -17.76 12.83 -29.83
N VAL A 104 -16.62 12.74 -30.51
CA VAL A 104 -15.86 13.92 -30.95
C VAL A 104 -15.82 13.93 -32.48
N PRO A 105 -16.27 15.01 -33.15
CA PRO A 105 -16.27 15.06 -34.61
C PRO A 105 -14.87 14.82 -35.21
N ALA A 106 -14.80 14.02 -36.28
CA ALA A 106 -13.53 13.67 -36.95
C ALA A 106 -12.65 14.88 -37.29
N ALA A 107 -13.27 15.96 -37.77
CA ALA A 107 -12.57 17.20 -38.08
C ALA A 107 -11.95 17.88 -36.84
N ALA A 108 -12.60 17.77 -35.68
CA ALA A 108 -12.07 18.28 -34.41
C ALA A 108 -10.90 17.42 -33.91
N VAL A 109 -11.01 16.09 -34.01
CA VAL A 109 -9.93 15.15 -33.72
C VAL A 109 -8.68 15.47 -34.55
N GLU A 110 -8.84 15.58 -35.86
CA GLU A 110 -7.73 15.93 -36.77
C GLU A 110 -7.09 17.27 -36.40
N LYS A 111 -7.91 18.30 -36.19
CA LYS A 111 -7.44 19.63 -35.79
C LYS A 111 -6.62 19.59 -34.50
N ILE A 112 -7.07 18.84 -33.50
CA ILE A 112 -6.38 18.69 -32.21
C ILE A 112 -5.02 18.01 -32.41
N LEU A 113 -4.98 16.86 -33.08
CA LEU A 113 -3.75 16.09 -33.25
C LEU A 113 -2.70 16.86 -34.07
N ILE A 114 -3.12 17.56 -35.12
CA ILE A 114 -2.22 18.42 -35.91
C ILE A 114 -1.72 19.61 -35.10
N ALA A 115 -2.59 20.27 -34.32
CA ALA A 115 -2.19 21.38 -33.46
C ALA A 115 -1.17 20.96 -32.37
N LEU A 116 -1.19 19.70 -31.96
CA LEU A 116 -0.22 19.09 -31.03
C LEU A 116 1.09 18.66 -31.71
N GLY A 117 1.21 18.87 -33.02
CA GLY A 117 2.41 18.59 -33.81
C GLY A 117 2.44 17.24 -34.52
N ALA A 118 1.37 16.43 -34.45
CA ALA A 118 1.31 15.17 -35.17
C ALA A 118 1.07 15.42 -36.67
N ALA A 119 1.83 14.73 -37.53
CA ALA A 119 1.69 14.86 -38.98
C ALA A 119 0.69 13.82 -39.51
N LYS A 120 -0.40 14.28 -40.14
CA LYS A 120 -1.40 13.42 -40.77
C LYS A 120 -0.77 12.56 -41.88
N GLN A 121 -0.94 11.25 -41.79
CA GLN A 121 -0.51 10.28 -42.80
C GLN A 121 -1.68 9.84 -43.67
N ALA A 122 -2.81 9.51 -43.04
CA ALA A 122 -4.04 9.10 -43.71
C ALA A 122 -5.25 9.45 -42.85
N ALA A 123 -6.41 9.64 -43.47
CA ALA A 123 -7.69 9.71 -42.75
C ALA A 123 -8.83 9.28 -43.66
N ASP A 124 -9.83 8.63 -43.08
CA ASP A 124 -11.10 8.29 -43.70
C ASP A 124 -12.26 8.54 -42.70
N ALA A 125 -13.46 8.09 -43.04
CA ALA A 125 -14.65 8.30 -42.20
C ALA A 125 -14.63 7.52 -40.86
N ALA A 126 -13.77 6.51 -40.72
CA ALA A 126 -13.71 5.63 -39.56
C ALA A 126 -12.45 5.83 -38.69
N GLN A 127 -11.36 6.35 -39.26
CA GLN A 127 -10.08 6.46 -38.56
C GLN A 127 -9.18 7.58 -39.10
N ILE A 128 -8.21 7.98 -38.27
CA ILE A 128 -7.11 8.88 -38.64
C ILE A 128 -5.78 8.24 -38.24
N THR A 129 -4.81 8.25 -39.15
CA THR A 129 -3.43 7.82 -38.90
C THR A 129 -2.52 9.04 -38.87
N VAL A 130 -1.78 9.20 -37.77
CA VAL A 130 -0.85 10.30 -37.57
C VAL A 130 0.54 9.79 -37.22
N GLN A 131 1.55 10.52 -37.66
CA GLN A 131 2.92 10.37 -37.23
C GLN A 131 3.14 11.29 -36.03
N PRO A 132 3.43 10.77 -34.82
CA PRO A 132 3.76 11.59 -33.67
C PRO A 132 5.02 12.42 -33.92
N PRO A 133 5.11 13.65 -33.38
CA PRO A 133 6.35 14.41 -33.42
C PRO A 133 7.41 13.78 -32.51
N SER A 134 8.67 14.00 -32.82
CA SER A 134 9.82 13.35 -32.16
C SER A 134 9.98 13.71 -30.67
N TRP A 135 9.50 14.88 -30.23
CA TRP A 135 9.46 15.26 -28.82
C TRP A 135 8.36 14.57 -28.01
N ARG A 136 7.40 13.89 -28.66
CA ARG A 136 6.29 13.16 -28.00
C ARG A 136 6.55 11.66 -27.93
N ARG A 137 7.58 11.30 -27.18
CA ARG A 137 8.01 9.91 -26.96
C ARG A 137 6.96 9.03 -26.26
N ASP A 138 6.01 9.67 -25.59
CA ASP A 138 4.90 9.04 -24.89
C ASP A 138 3.77 8.58 -25.82
N LEU A 139 3.70 9.10 -27.06
CA LEU A 139 2.70 8.69 -28.03
C LEU A 139 3.18 7.42 -28.76
N GLU A 140 2.72 6.26 -28.30
CA GLU A 140 3.10 4.95 -28.85
C GLU A 140 1.91 4.11 -29.31
N ARG A 141 0.70 4.39 -28.81
CA ARG A 141 -0.51 3.59 -29.00
C ARG A 141 -1.72 4.49 -29.26
N GLU A 142 -2.76 3.86 -29.81
CA GLU A 142 -4.04 4.51 -30.09
C GLU A 142 -4.63 5.23 -28.86
N ILE A 143 -4.53 4.60 -27.67
CA ILE A 143 -5.07 5.17 -26.44
C ILE A 143 -4.38 6.49 -26.03
N ASP A 144 -3.11 6.65 -26.37
CA ASP A 144 -2.36 7.86 -26.05
C ASP A 144 -2.90 9.03 -26.91
N LEU A 145 -3.35 8.76 -28.14
CA LEU A 145 -4.06 9.75 -28.97
C LEU A 145 -5.47 10.06 -28.45
N VAL A 146 -6.19 9.05 -27.91
CA VAL A 146 -7.50 9.27 -27.27
C VAL A 146 -7.34 10.24 -26.09
N GLU A 147 -6.32 10.07 -25.26
CA GLU A 147 -6.01 10.97 -24.13
C GLU A 147 -5.75 12.40 -24.62
N GLU A 148 -4.94 12.57 -25.67
CA GLU A 148 -4.65 13.89 -26.24
C GLU A 148 -5.91 14.57 -26.80
N VAL A 149 -6.78 13.81 -27.45
CA VAL A 149 -8.09 14.31 -27.90
C VAL A 149 -8.93 14.73 -26.70
N ALA A 150 -9.04 13.87 -25.67
CA ALA A 150 -9.85 14.16 -24.49
C ALA A 150 -9.35 15.43 -23.76
N ARG A 151 -8.04 15.54 -23.56
CA ARG A 151 -7.41 16.63 -22.80
C ARG A 151 -7.62 17.99 -23.47
N ILE A 152 -7.51 18.05 -24.81
CA ILE A 152 -7.71 19.29 -25.56
C ILE A 152 -9.19 19.55 -25.85
N HIS A 153 -10.00 18.50 -26.06
CA HIS A 153 -11.44 18.66 -26.26
C HIS A 153 -12.13 19.15 -24.98
N GLY A 154 -11.63 18.73 -23.82
CA GLY A 154 -12.13 19.11 -22.49
C GLY A 154 -12.67 17.91 -21.72
N TYR A 155 -12.08 17.62 -20.56
CA TYR A 155 -12.53 16.52 -19.68
C TYR A 155 -13.91 16.81 -19.08
N GLU A 156 -14.28 18.09 -18.92
CA GLU A 156 -15.58 18.53 -18.42
C GLU A 156 -16.76 18.13 -19.32
N LYS A 157 -16.48 17.67 -20.55
CA LYS A 157 -17.49 17.18 -21.49
C LYS A 157 -17.77 15.70 -21.34
N ILE A 158 -16.92 14.96 -20.63
CA ILE A 158 -17.10 13.54 -20.37
C ILE A 158 -18.18 13.38 -19.28
N PRO A 159 -19.26 12.63 -19.54
CA PRO A 159 -20.34 12.45 -18.58
C PRO A 159 -19.86 11.68 -17.35
N GLU A 160 -20.19 12.19 -16.16
CA GLU A 160 -19.89 11.54 -14.88
C GLU A 160 -20.93 10.49 -14.48
N ASP A 161 -22.12 10.53 -15.11
CA ASP A 161 -23.32 9.77 -14.75
C ASP A 161 -23.54 8.52 -15.62
N VAL A 162 -22.48 7.93 -16.15
CA VAL A 162 -22.58 6.67 -16.89
C VAL A 162 -22.89 5.53 -15.92
N GLY A 163 -24.09 4.97 -16.02
CA GLY A 163 -24.52 3.81 -15.23
C GLY A 163 -23.59 2.61 -15.46
N VAL A 164 -22.68 2.36 -14.53
CA VAL A 164 -21.87 1.14 -14.52
C VAL A 164 -22.79 -0.03 -14.17
N ARG A 165 -22.79 -1.08 -14.99
CA ARG A 165 -23.51 -2.31 -14.64
C ARG A 165 -22.86 -2.94 -13.42
N MET A 166 -23.43 -2.70 -12.25
CA MET A 166 -23.02 -3.34 -11.00
C MET A 166 -23.82 -4.62 -10.80
N ALA A 167 -23.16 -5.67 -10.32
CA ALA A 167 -23.84 -6.82 -9.74
C ALA A 167 -23.92 -6.62 -8.23
N ALA A 168 -25.08 -6.91 -7.63
CA ALA A 168 -25.20 -6.91 -6.19
C ALA A 168 -24.23 -7.94 -5.60
N SER A 169 -23.31 -7.50 -4.75
CA SER A 169 -22.48 -8.40 -3.95
C SER A 169 -23.17 -8.67 -2.63
N HIS A 170 -23.17 -9.94 -2.20
CA HIS A 170 -23.63 -10.29 -0.87
C HIS A 170 -22.50 -10.07 0.13
N ARG A 171 -22.83 -9.55 1.31
CA ARG A 171 -21.88 -9.48 2.43
C ARG A 171 -21.30 -10.88 2.68
N ARG A 172 -19.98 -10.99 2.74
CA ARG A 172 -19.30 -12.25 3.05
C ARG A 172 -19.57 -12.60 4.52
N ASP A 173 -19.46 -13.88 4.84
CA ASP A 173 -19.60 -14.34 6.23
C ASP A 173 -18.51 -13.74 7.14
N GLU A 174 -17.32 -13.45 6.60
CA GLU A 174 -16.25 -12.71 7.27
C GLU A 174 -16.70 -11.30 7.68
N ASP A 175 -17.42 -10.58 6.81
CA ASP A 175 -17.90 -9.23 7.11
C ASP A 175 -18.95 -9.27 8.24
N ARG A 176 -19.79 -10.31 8.26
CA ARG A 176 -20.81 -10.51 9.31
C ARG A 176 -20.18 -10.91 10.64
N ARG A 177 -19.16 -11.77 10.58
CA ARG A 177 -18.35 -12.18 11.74
C ARG A 177 -17.70 -10.95 12.39
N ASP A 178 -17.01 -10.14 11.60
CA ASP A 178 -16.27 -8.98 12.11
C ASP A 178 -17.21 -7.93 12.71
N ASP A 179 -18.35 -7.66 12.08
CA ASP A 179 -19.40 -6.80 12.66
C ASP A 179 -19.94 -7.35 13.99
N CYS A 180 -20.19 -8.66 14.06
CA CYS A 180 -20.66 -9.30 15.30
C CYS A 180 -19.62 -9.14 16.42
N ILE A 181 -18.34 -9.37 16.12
CA ILE A 181 -17.25 -9.22 17.08
C ILE A 181 -17.16 -7.79 17.60
N ARG A 182 -17.14 -6.81 16.69
CA ARG A 182 -17.12 -5.38 17.07
C ARG A 182 -18.30 -5.03 17.95
N HIS A 183 -19.50 -5.48 17.59
CA HIS A 183 -20.70 -5.20 18.35
C HIS A 183 -20.63 -5.78 19.78
N VAL A 184 -20.20 -7.04 19.92
CA VAL A 184 -20.08 -7.69 21.23
C VAL A 184 -19.03 -7.00 22.11
N LEU A 185 -17.86 -6.68 21.56
CA LEU A 185 -16.76 -6.11 22.32
C LEU A 185 -17.02 -4.65 22.72
N THR A 186 -17.58 -3.84 21.82
CA THR A 186 -18.00 -2.47 22.13
C THR A 186 -19.12 -2.45 23.17
N ALA A 187 -20.10 -3.37 23.08
CA ALA A 187 -21.14 -3.52 24.10
C ALA A 187 -20.58 -4.00 25.45
N ALA A 188 -19.48 -4.77 25.46
CA ALA A 188 -18.75 -5.16 26.66
C ALA A 188 -17.87 -4.04 27.23
N GLY A 189 -17.83 -2.87 26.58
CA GLY A 189 -17.10 -1.69 27.01
C GLY A 189 -15.62 -1.73 26.68
N PHE A 190 -15.25 -2.32 25.54
CA PHE A 190 -13.92 -2.19 24.93
C PHE A 190 -13.96 -1.22 23.74
N ASP A 191 -12.88 -0.48 23.55
CA ASP A 191 -12.65 0.39 22.40
C ASP A 191 -11.80 -0.32 21.34
N GLU A 192 -12.16 -0.16 20.06
CA GLU A 192 -11.39 -0.73 18.95
C GLU A 192 -10.12 0.11 18.71
N ALA A 193 -8.97 -0.52 18.82
CA ALA A 193 -7.67 0.05 18.50
C ALA A 193 -7.23 -0.35 17.09
N LEU A 194 -6.43 0.52 16.46
CA LEU A 194 -5.75 0.25 15.20
C LEU A 194 -4.26 0.49 15.41
N THR A 195 -3.48 -0.59 15.55
CA THR A 195 -2.05 -0.49 15.81
C THR A 195 -1.22 -0.78 14.57
N ALA A 196 0.03 -0.32 14.54
CA ALA A 196 0.89 -0.51 13.38
C ALA A 196 1.27 -2.00 13.20
N SER A 197 1.17 -2.52 11.98
CA SER A 197 1.65 -3.87 11.65
C SER A 197 3.17 -4.01 11.76
N VAL A 198 3.90 -2.90 11.55
CA VAL A 198 5.35 -2.84 11.65
C VAL A 198 5.74 -2.30 13.02
N VAL A 199 6.45 -3.12 13.79
CA VAL A 199 6.83 -2.92 15.18
C VAL A 199 8.34 -3.02 15.36
N SER A 200 8.81 -2.62 16.54
CA SER A 200 10.22 -2.76 16.92
C SER A 200 10.60 -4.21 17.18
N GLN A 201 11.89 -4.55 17.06
CA GLN A 201 12.42 -5.88 17.42
C GLN A 201 11.97 -6.33 18.82
N ALA A 202 11.91 -5.41 19.79
CA ALA A 202 11.52 -5.71 21.16
C ALA A 202 10.08 -6.31 21.26
N TRP A 203 9.17 -5.87 20.40
CA TRP A 203 7.77 -6.32 20.38
C TRP A 203 7.54 -7.58 19.54
N THR A 204 8.53 -8.03 18.79
CA THR A 204 8.44 -9.27 18.01
C THR A 204 8.74 -10.53 18.81
N THR A 205 9.50 -10.42 19.90
CA THR A 205 9.92 -11.56 20.72
C THR A 205 9.04 -11.76 21.95
N GLN A 206 8.48 -10.68 22.49
CA GLN A 206 7.64 -10.71 23.68
C GLN A 206 6.21 -11.12 23.32
N LEU A 207 5.58 -11.95 24.16
CA LEU A 207 4.18 -12.40 23.98
C LEU A 207 3.87 -12.84 22.55
N SER A 208 4.74 -13.69 21.98
CA SER A 208 4.62 -14.23 20.62
C SER A 208 4.25 -15.72 20.64
N PRO A 209 3.05 -16.11 21.09
CA PRO A 209 2.67 -17.52 21.29
C PRO A 209 2.49 -18.32 19.99
N TRP A 210 2.48 -17.66 18.84
CA TRP A 210 2.11 -18.27 17.56
C TRP A 210 3.29 -18.77 16.73
N SER A 211 4.50 -18.29 17.01
CA SER A 211 5.71 -18.69 16.29
C SER A 211 6.96 -18.26 17.05
N ASP A 212 7.91 -19.18 17.17
CA ASP A 212 9.27 -18.91 17.66
C ASP A 212 10.22 -18.42 16.55
N GLY A 213 9.78 -18.45 15.29
CA GLY A 213 10.60 -18.01 14.14
C GLY A 213 10.88 -16.50 14.16
N ASP A 214 11.96 -16.09 13.52
CA ASP A 214 12.34 -14.68 13.41
C ASP A 214 11.27 -13.88 12.65
N ALA A 215 10.90 -12.72 13.19
CA ALA A 215 9.94 -11.84 12.54
C ALA A 215 10.49 -11.31 11.20
N LEU A 216 9.61 -11.22 10.21
CA LEU A 216 9.94 -10.68 8.89
C LEU A 216 10.35 -9.21 9.01
N ALA A 217 11.49 -8.86 8.43
CA ALA A 217 12.02 -7.52 8.45
C ALA A 217 11.89 -6.85 7.08
N THR A 218 11.51 -5.58 7.07
CA THR A 218 11.54 -4.70 5.90
C THR A 218 12.96 -4.16 5.70
N ASN A 219 13.42 -4.07 4.46
CA ASN A 219 14.73 -3.48 4.14
C ASN A 219 14.86 -2.00 4.51
N THR A 220 13.74 -1.32 4.73
CA THR A 220 13.69 0.08 5.11
C THR A 220 12.65 0.27 6.21
N PRO A 221 13.04 0.76 7.40
CA PRO A 221 12.09 1.00 8.47
C PRO A 221 11.01 2.00 8.02
N LEU A 222 9.74 1.64 8.23
CA LEU A 222 8.62 2.55 7.95
C LEU A 222 8.44 3.61 9.05
N LEU A 223 8.82 3.26 10.27
CA LEU A 223 8.83 4.13 11.45
C LEU A 223 10.19 3.98 12.14
N ARG A 224 10.67 5.04 12.81
CA ARG A 224 11.99 5.02 13.45
C ARG A 224 12.08 3.86 14.45
N GLY A 225 12.95 2.89 14.17
CA GLY A 225 13.16 1.71 15.03
C GLY A 225 12.11 0.60 14.88
N ALA A 226 11.18 0.72 13.93
CA ALA A 226 10.20 -0.31 13.61
C ALA A 226 10.32 -0.72 12.14
N ASP A 227 10.91 -1.89 11.94
CA ASP A 227 11.22 -2.50 10.66
C ASP A 227 10.72 -3.95 10.57
N ARG A 228 9.95 -4.44 11.55
CA ARG A 228 9.54 -5.85 11.60
C ARG A 228 8.04 -6.03 11.69
N LEU A 229 7.51 -7.04 11.00
CA LEU A 229 6.09 -7.37 11.08
C LEU A 229 5.77 -8.06 12.41
N ARG A 230 4.68 -7.64 13.05
CA ARG A 230 4.22 -8.22 14.32
C ARG A 230 3.80 -9.68 14.17
N LYS A 231 4.18 -10.50 15.15
CA LYS A 231 3.77 -11.91 15.27
C LYS A 231 2.58 -12.13 16.23
N SER A 232 2.11 -11.06 16.85
CA SER A 232 1.08 -11.03 17.89
C SER A 232 0.51 -9.61 17.97
N LEU A 233 -0.78 -9.46 18.30
CA LEU A 233 -1.42 -8.17 18.57
C LEU A 233 -1.18 -7.71 20.02
N MET A 234 -1.01 -8.65 20.96
CA MET A 234 -0.88 -8.34 22.39
C MET A 234 0.19 -7.27 22.70
N PRO A 235 1.44 -7.32 22.20
CA PRO A 235 2.43 -6.28 22.50
C PRO A 235 1.99 -4.88 22.06
N SER A 236 1.32 -4.77 20.92
CA SER A 236 0.88 -3.48 20.36
C SER A 236 -0.29 -2.90 21.17
N LEU A 237 -1.21 -3.74 21.62
CA LEU A 237 -2.30 -3.35 22.51
C LEU A 237 -1.80 -2.93 23.90
N LEU A 238 -0.77 -3.60 24.41
CA LEU A 238 -0.14 -3.23 25.69
C LEU A 238 0.62 -1.91 25.58
N GLU A 239 1.32 -1.66 24.47
CA GLU A 239 1.94 -0.36 24.19
C GLU A 239 0.89 0.76 24.10
N ALA A 240 -0.21 0.54 23.37
CA ALA A 240 -1.31 1.50 23.30
C ALA A 240 -1.92 1.78 24.69
N ARG A 241 -2.07 0.74 25.52
CA ARG A 241 -2.53 0.89 26.91
C ARG A 241 -1.54 1.68 27.77
N GLN A 242 -0.24 1.40 27.66
CA GLN A 242 0.81 2.13 28.36
C GLN A 242 0.81 3.63 28.01
N ILE A 243 0.65 3.96 26.73
CA ILE A 243 0.58 5.34 26.25
C ILE A 243 -0.63 6.05 26.85
N ASN A 244 -1.82 5.44 26.78
CA ASN A 244 -3.03 5.99 27.39
C ASN A 244 -2.88 6.24 28.90
N GLN A 245 -2.33 5.27 29.61
CA GLN A 245 -2.06 5.39 31.05
C GLN A 245 -1.07 6.55 31.34
N SER A 246 -0.07 6.75 30.49
CA SER A 246 0.90 7.86 30.63
C SER A 246 0.26 9.23 30.45
N LEU A 247 -0.84 9.30 29.70
CA LEU A 247 -1.65 10.50 29.47
C LEU A 247 -2.74 10.69 30.54
N GLY A 248 -2.84 9.81 31.53
CA GLY A 248 -3.79 9.92 32.64
C GLY A 248 -5.12 9.22 32.42
N ASN A 249 -5.28 8.44 31.36
CA ASN A 249 -6.48 7.60 31.16
C ASN A 249 -6.41 6.39 32.09
N ALA A 250 -7.38 6.27 33.00
CA ALA A 250 -7.38 5.22 34.03
C ALA A 250 -7.95 3.89 33.51
N ASP A 251 -9.07 3.94 32.77
CA ASP A 251 -9.76 2.78 32.24
C ASP A 251 -9.44 2.62 30.74
N VAL A 252 -8.72 1.56 30.36
CA VAL A 252 -8.22 1.38 28.99
C VAL A 252 -8.46 -0.05 28.50
N GLU A 253 -9.67 -0.31 28.05
CA GLU A 253 -10.12 -1.62 27.59
C GLU A 253 -10.05 -1.65 26.07
N LEU A 254 -9.04 -2.32 25.51
CA LEU A 254 -8.79 -2.26 24.07
C LEU A 254 -8.98 -3.61 23.41
N PHE A 255 -9.50 -3.60 22.19
CA PHE A 255 -9.46 -4.75 21.30
C PHE A 255 -8.98 -4.34 19.91
N GLU A 256 -8.47 -5.28 19.13
CA GLU A 256 -8.10 -5.05 17.73
C GLU A 256 -8.43 -6.28 16.89
N LEU A 257 -9.04 -6.07 15.72
CA LEU A 257 -9.17 -7.06 14.66
C LEU A 257 -8.17 -6.76 13.56
N ALA A 258 -7.11 -7.55 13.47
CA ALA A 258 -6.07 -7.29 12.49
C ALA A 258 -5.18 -8.51 12.18
N LYS A 259 -4.34 -8.36 11.16
CA LYS A 259 -3.39 -9.42 10.75
C LYS A 259 -2.17 -9.47 11.65
N ILE A 260 -1.71 -10.69 11.92
CA ILE A 260 -0.33 -11.01 12.31
C ILE A 260 0.37 -11.73 11.16
N TYR A 261 1.70 -11.72 11.17
CA TYR A 261 2.52 -12.24 10.08
C TYR A 261 3.54 -13.24 10.63
N LEU A 262 3.33 -14.52 10.35
CA LEU A 262 4.22 -15.60 10.81
C LEU A 262 5.14 -16.03 9.67
N PRO A 263 6.45 -16.19 9.91
CA PRO A 263 7.39 -16.58 8.88
C PRO A 263 7.11 -17.99 8.36
N ARG A 264 7.14 -18.16 7.03
CA ARG A 264 7.21 -19.46 6.34
C ARG A 264 8.50 -19.43 5.52
N GLY A 265 9.49 -20.25 5.88
CA GLY A 265 10.87 -20.11 5.40
C GLY A 265 10.98 -19.93 3.88
N GLY A 266 11.41 -18.76 3.42
CA GLY A 266 11.63 -18.43 2.01
C GLY A 266 10.39 -18.06 1.18
N ASP A 267 9.19 -18.19 1.75
CA ASP A 267 7.90 -17.93 1.10
C ASP A 267 7.19 -16.70 1.68
N LEU A 268 6.04 -16.35 1.10
CA LEU A 268 5.12 -15.37 1.69
C LEU A 268 4.70 -15.82 3.10
N PRO A 269 4.56 -14.88 4.06
CA PRO A 269 4.22 -15.23 5.42
C PRO A 269 2.83 -15.87 5.55
N GLU A 270 2.61 -16.53 6.68
CA GLU A 270 1.27 -16.84 7.14
C GLU A 270 0.62 -15.60 7.73
N GLU A 271 -0.36 -15.07 7.02
CA GLU A 271 -1.20 -14.00 7.51
C GLU A 271 -2.40 -14.61 8.23
N ARG A 272 -2.55 -14.33 9.53
CA ARG A 272 -3.72 -14.75 10.30
C ARG A 272 -4.54 -13.53 10.71
N TRP A 273 -5.84 -13.55 10.45
CA TRP A 273 -6.75 -12.55 11.01
C TRP A 273 -7.01 -12.89 12.48
N MET A 274 -6.62 -11.98 13.37
CA MET A 274 -6.63 -12.18 14.81
C MET A 274 -7.55 -11.17 15.49
N LEU A 275 -8.13 -11.59 16.62
CA LEU A 275 -8.71 -10.70 17.61
C LEU A 275 -7.73 -10.62 18.80
N GLY A 276 -7.22 -9.43 19.11
CA GLY A 276 -6.45 -9.16 20.32
C GLY A 276 -7.27 -8.35 21.33
N LEU A 277 -7.02 -8.55 22.63
CA LEU A 277 -7.69 -7.87 23.75
C LEU A 277 -6.67 -7.51 24.83
N CYS A 278 -6.81 -6.35 25.46
CA CYS A 278 -6.18 -6.02 26.74
C CYS A 278 -7.18 -5.36 27.69
N SER A 279 -7.13 -5.74 28.97
CA SER A 279 -8.12 -5.38 29.99
C SER A 279 -7.49 -5.35 31.38
N ASP A 280 -7.97 -4.52 32.31
CA ASP A 280 -7.62 -4.61 33.74
C ASP A 280 -8.67 -5.34 34.59
N ARG A 281 -9.77 -5.80 33.98
CA ARG A 281 -10.92 -6.36 34.69
C ARG A 281 -10.73 -7.82 35.15
N GLY A 282 -9.51 -8.34 35.00
CA GLY A 282 -9.11 -9.68 35.44
C GLY A 282 -9.57 -10.83 34.52
N LEU A 283 -8.97 -12.00 34.71
CA LEU A 283 -9.15 -13.16 33.84
C LEU A 283 -10.60 -13.61 33.72
N THR A 284 -11.35 -13.65 34.83
CA THR A 284 -12.74 -14.15 34.82
C THR A 284 -13.66 -13.25 33.99
N ARG A 285 -13.42 -11.94 33.99
CA ARG A 285 -14.22 -11.01 33.18
C ARG A 285 -13.90 -11.15 31.71
N VAL A 286 -12.60 -11.20 31.36
CA VAL A 286 -12.17 -11.42 29.96
C VAL A 286 -12.68 -12.76 29.45
N LYS A 287 -12.62 -13.82 30.26
CA LYS A 287 -13.21 -15.12 29.93
C LYS A 287 -14.70 -15.01 29.61
N GLY A 288 -15.49 -14.30 30.44
CA GLY A 288 -16.91 -14.09 30.17
C GLY A 288 -17.18 -13.32 28.87
N VAL A 289 -16.31 -12.38 28.51
CA VAL A 289 -16.37 -11.67 27.22
C VAL A 289 -16.10 -12.62 26.05
N LEU A 290 -15.10 -13.49 26.16
CA LEU A 290 -14.79 -14.51 25.15
C LEU A 290 -15.90 -15.55 25.00
N GLU A 291 -16.52 -15.96 26.10
CA GLU A 291 -17.68 -16.87 26.09
C GLU A 291 -18.91 -16.19 25.44
N SER A 292 -19.15 -14.91 25.76
CA SER A 292 -20.22 -14.12 25.12
C SER A 292 -19.99 -13.96 23.62
N LEU A 293 -18.73 -13.75 23.21
CA LEU A 293 -18.33 -13.69 21.82
C LEU A 293 -18.59 -15.01 21.08
N ALA A 294 -18.16 -16.13 21.67
CA ALA A 294 -18.37 -17.46 21.10
C ALA A 294 -19.88 -17.79 20.98
N ALA A 295 -20.68 -17.38 21.97
CA ALA A 295 -22.13 -17.53 21.93
C ALA A 295 -22.78 -16.66 20.83
N ALA A 296 -22.36 -15.40 20.68
CA ALA A 296 -22.87 -14.49 19.67
C ALA A 296 -22.52 -14.95 18.24
N LEU A 297 -21.32 -15.47 18.05
CA LEU A 297 -20.89 -16.12 16.80
C LEU A 297 -21.52 -17.50 16.58
N ARG A 298 -22.19 -18.06 17.61
CA ARG A 298 -22.77 -19.41 17.62
C ARG A 298 -21.75 -20.47 17.17
N VAL A 299 -20.56 -20.42 17.76
CA VAL A 299 -19.50 -21.38 17.47
C VAL A 299 -20.00 -22.78 17.81
N GLY A 300 -20.00 -23.69 16.84
CA GLY A 300 -20.63 -25.01 16.96
C GLY A 300 -19.94 -25.96 17.96
N ARG A 301 -18.76 -25.59 18.46
CA ARG A 301 -18.00 -26.33 19.48
C ARG A 301 -17.61 -25.38 20.61
N PRO A 302 -17.62 -25.83 21.86
CA PRO A 302 -17.12 -25.02 22.96
C PRO A 302 -15.62 -24.73 22.78
N LEU A 303 -15.20 -23.53 23.15
CA LEU A 303 -13.78 -23.19 23.28
C LEU A 303 -13.24 -23.92 24.51
N ALA A 304 -12.46 -24.98 24.30
CA ALA A 304 -11.85 -25.71 25.40
C ALA A 304 -10.65 -24.94 25.93
N ALA A 305 -10.62 -24.69 27.24
CA ALA A 305 -9.53 -24.01 27.91
C ALA A 305 -8.58 -25.03 28.56
N GLN A 306 -7.28 -24.95 28.25
CA GLN A 306 -6.26 -25.80 28.86
C GLN A 306 -5.17 -24.92 29.50
N PRO A 307 -4.77 -25.18 30.76
CA PRO A 307 -3.66 -24.46 31.38
C PRO A 307 -2.42 -24.48 30.48
N ALA A 308 -1.82 -23.32 30.29
CA ALA A 308 -0.70 -23.17 29.38
C ALA A 308 0.38 -22.28 29.98
N HIS A 309 1.64 -22.55 29.63
CA HIS A 309 2.75 -21.70 30.04
C HIS A 309 3.17 -20.79 28.89
N VAL A 310 2.79 -19.53 28.96
CA VAL A 310 3.22 -18.50 28.00
C VAL A 310 4.13 -17.51 28.73
N PRO A 311 5.35 -17.23 28.23
CA PRO A 311 6.23 -16.25 28.85
C PRO A 311 5.52 -14.92 29.11
N LEU A 312 5.78 -14.31 30.26
CA LEU A 312 5.15 -13.08 30.75
C LEU A 312 3.66 -13.20 31.17
N LEU A 313 3.06 -14.38 31.11
CA LEU A 313 1.74 -14.66 31.70
C LEU A 313 1.84 -15.47 32.99
N GLU A 314 0.94 -15.21 33.93
CA GLU A 314 0.84 -15.90 35.21
C GLU A 314 0.44 -17.38 35.00
N ARG A 315 1.25 -18.31 35.54
CA ARG A 315 1.03 -19.76 35.34
C ARG A 315 -0.32 -20.24 35.86
N GLY A 316 -0.80 -19.66 36.96
CA GLY A 316 -2.08 -20.00 37.58
C GLY A 316 -3.27 -19.29 36.94
N ALA A 317 -3.02 -18.32 36.06
CA ALA A 317 -4.04 -17.46 35.45
C ALA A 317 -3.79 -17.29 33.95
N SER A 318 -3.40 -18.37 33.26
CA SER A 318 -3.28 -18.41 31.80
C SER A 318 -3.68 -19.76 31.22
N CYS A 319 -4.26 -19.72 30.02
CA CYS A 319 -4.67 -20.90 29.27
C CYS A 319 -4.60 -20.67 27.76
N THR A 320 -4.44 -21.77 27.03
CA THR A 320 -4.76 -21.82 25.60
C THR A 320 -6.23 -22.15 25.41
N LEU A 321 -6.80 -21.64 24.32
CA LEU A 321 -8.15 -21.91 23.87
C LEU A 321 -8.07 -22.76 22.60
N SER A 322 -8.77 -23.88 22.55
CA SER A 322 -8.81 -24.75 21.37
C SER A 322 -10.22 -24.97 20.84
N LEU A 323 -10.32 -25.16 19.53
CA LEU A 323 -11.52 -25.66 18.85
C LEU A 323 -11.22 -27.07 18.34
N GLY A 324 -11.74 -28.08 19.05
CA GLY A 324 -11.28 -29.45 18.88
C GLY A 324 -9.80 -29.54 19.25
N ASP A 325 -8.99 -30.09 18.35
CA ASP A 325 -7.55 -30.34 18.57
C ASP A 325 -6.65 -29.16 18.15
N VAL A 326 -7.23 -28.07 17.63
CA VAL A 326 -6.46 -26.93 17.12
C VAL A 326 -6.50 -25.77 18.12
N VAL A 327 -5.32 -25.34 18.58
CA VAL A 327 -5.18 -24.14 19.39
C VAL A 327 -5.54 -22.92 18.55
N CYS A 328 -6.54 -22.18 19.03
CA CYS A 328 -7.12 -21.03 18.37
C CYS A 328 -7.01 -19.75 19.20
N GLY A 329 -6.54 -19.81 20.44
CA GLY A 329 -6.36 -18.63 21.27
C GLY A 329 -5.45 -18.82 22.47
N VAL A 330 -5.09 -17.71 23.08
CA VAL A 330 -4.44 -17.61 24.39
C VAL A 330 -5.18 -16.55 25.21
N VAL A 331 -5.28 -16.76 26.53
CA VAL A 331 -5.70 -15.72 27.47
C VAL A 331 -4.91 -15.86 28.76
N GLY A 332 -4.54 -14.74 29.38
CA GLY A 332 -3.94 -14.77 30.70
C GLY A 332 -3.61 -13.41 31.29
N GLU A 333 -3.31 -13.40 32.58
CA GLU A 333 -2.87 -12.22 33.32
C GLU A 333 -1.36 -12.04 33.18
N LEU A 334 -0.91 -10.79 32.99
CA LEU A 334 0.51 -10.48 32.94
C LEU A 334 1.17 -10.74 34.29
N THR A 335 2.38 -11.30 34.27
CA THR A 335 3.22 -11.40 35.47
C THR A 335 3.69 -10.02 35.92
N LYS A 336 4.23 -9.93 37.14
CA LYS A 336 4.93 -8.70 37.61
C LYS A 336 6.05 -8.28 36.66
N GLU A 337 6.75 -9.25 36.06
CA GLU A 337 7.79 -8.99 35.06
C GLU A 337 7.17 -8.44 33.77
N GLY A 338 6.08 -9.04 33.27
CA GLY A 338 5.34 -8.54 32.11
C GLY A 338 4.83 -7.11 32.32
N LEU A 339 4.20 -6.82 33.46
CA LEU A 339 3.75 -5.47 33.82
C LEU A 339 4.91 -4.46 33.80
N LYS A 340 6.05 -4.81 34.40
CA LYS A 340 7.25 -3.96 34.40
C LYS A 340 7.80 -3.74 33.00
N GLN A 341 7.86 -4.79 32.19
CA GLN A 341 8.40 -4.75 30.83
C GLN A 341 7.57 -3.87 29.90
N PHE A 342 6.24 -3.89 30.05
CA PHE A 342 5.32 -3.03 29.30
C PHE A 342 5.00 -1.70 30.00
N GLY A 343 5.62 -1.39 31.15
CA GLY A 343 5.43 -0.12 31.85
C GLY A 343 4.01 0.11 32.40
N LEU A 344 3.30 -0.96 32.75
CA LEU A 344 1.92 -0.95 33.21
C LEU A 344 1.85 -0.88 34.74
N ARG A 345 0.94 -0.07 35.26
CA ARG A 345 0.76 0.17 36.71
C ARG A 345 -0.35 -0.67 37.31
N SER A 346 -1.33 -1.07 36.52
CA SER A 346 -2.46 -1.89 36.94
C SER A 346 -2.29 -3.35 36.51
N PRO A 347 -2.89 -4.32 37.22
CA PRO A 347 -3.09 -5.67 36.69
C PRO A 347 -3.66 -5.61 35.28
N THR A 348 -3.18 -6.48 34.41
CA THR A 348 -3.59 -6.50 33.00
C THR A 348 -3.74 -7.92 32.52
N THR A 349 -4.89 -8.24 31.94
CA THR A 349 -5.20 -9.47 31.25
C THR A 349 -5.13 -9.22 29.75
N VAL A 350 -4.52 -10.16 29.02
CA VAL A 350 -4.51 -10.16 27.55
C VAL A 350 -5.19 -11.41 27.03
N ALA A 351 -5.82 -11.29 25.87
CA ALA A 351 -6.27 -12.44 25.10
C ALA A 351 -6.00 -12.22 23.62
N GLU A 352 -5.76 -13.30 22.89
CA GLU A 352 -5.64 -13.26 21.44
C GLU A 352 -6.24 -14.52 20.82
N LEU A 353 -7.08 -14.37 19.79
CA LEU A 353 -7.76 -15.47 19.11
C LEU A 353 -7.60 -15.41 17.60
N TRP A 354 -7.36 -16.55 16.98
CA TRP A 354 -7.35 -16.74 15.54
C TRP A 354 -8.77 -16.80 14.98
N ILE A 355 -9.28 -15.66 14.53
CA ILE A 355 -10.70 -15.49 14.27
C ILE A 355 -11.16 -16.05 12.93
N ASP A 356 -10.25 -16.30 11.99
CA ASP A 356 -10.57 -17.09 10.79
C ASP A 356 -10.94 -18.53 11.15
N LEU A 357 -10.21 -19.13 12.09
CA LEU A 357 -10.50 -20.48 12.55
C LEU A 357 -11.81 -20.54 13.34
N VAL A 358 -12.03 -19.57 14.23
CA VAL A 358 -13.29 -19.44 14.99
C VAL A 358 -14.47 -19.20 14.04
N GLY A 359 -14.31 -18.29 13.07
CA GLY A 359 -15.32 -17.93 12.08
C GLY A 359 -15.75 -19.09 11.19
N LYS A 360 -14.83 -19.99 10.82
CA LYS A 360 -15.16 -21.22 10.08
C LYS A 360 -16.06 -22.18 10.86
N SER A 361 -16.08 -22.08 12.18
CA SER A 361 -16.93 -22.88 13.08
C SER A 361 -18.19 -22.14 13.52
N ALA A 362 -18.37 -20.88 13.11
CA ALA A 362 -19.50 -20.03 13.47
C ALA A 362 -20.75 -20.37 12.66
N ASN A 363 -21.93 -20.17 13.25
CA ASN A 363 -23.20 -20.29 12.56
C ASN A 363 -24.00 -18.97 12.62
N PHE A 364 -23.90 -18.20 11.54
CA PHE A 364 -24.55 -16.89 11.45
C PHE A 364 -26.08 -16.98 11.35
N VAL A 365 -26.64 -18.17 11.04
CA VAL A 365 -28.09 -18.40 10.96
C VAL A 365 -28.59 -19.08 12.23
N PRO A 366 -29.45 -18.43 13.03
CA PRO A 366 -29.97 -19.04 14.25
C PRO A 366 -30.77 -20.30 13.91
N GLN A 367 -30.49 -21.38 14.63
CA GLN A 367 -31.19 -22.64 14.48
C GLN A 367 -32.30 -22.73 15.53
N HIS A 368 -33.48 -23.23 15.12
CA HIS A 368 -34.56 -23.51 16.06
C HIS A 368 -34.14 -24.64 17.01
N ARG A 369 -34.31 -24.42 18.32
CA ARG A 369 -34.16 -25.46 19.35
C ARG A 369 -35.53 -25.70 19.98
N ALA A 370 -36.02 -26.93 19.89
CA ALA A 370 -37.26 -27.31 20.54
C ALA A 370 -37.14 -27.10 22.05
N LEU A 371 -38.12 -26.40 22.64
CA LEU A 371 -38.22 -26.28 24.08
C LEU A 371 -38.72 -27.62 24.65
N SER A 372 -38.12 -28.06 25.75
CA SER A 372 -38.62 -29.25 26.46
C SER A 372 -40.06 -28.97 26.91
N PRO A 373 -41.03 -29.84 26.57
CA PRO A 373 -42.38 -29.73 27.12
C PRO A 373 -42.44 -30.22 28.58
N PHE A 374 -41.36 -30.79 29.11
CA PHE A 374 -41.28 -31.34 30.46
C PHE A 374 -40.45 -30.46 31.40
N PRO A 375 -40.79 -30.41 32.71
CA PRO A 375 -39.99 -29.73 33.73
C PRO A 375 -38.57 -30.31 33.81
N ALA A 376 -37.58 -29.45 34.10
CA ALA A 376 -36.22 -29.90 34.39
C ALA A 376 -36.18 -30.63 35.75
N ILE A 377 -35.38 -31.69 35.83
CA ILE A 377 -35.07 -32.39 37.08
C ILE A 377 -33.61 -32.06 37.41
N GLU A 378 -33.38 -31.37 38.52
CA GLU A 378 -32.06 -31.21 39.12
C GLU A 378 -31.86 -32.34 40.14
N GLN A 379 -30.77 -33.10 40.02
CA GLN A 379 -30.35 -34.11 40.99
C GLN A 379 -29.27 -33.56 41.91
#